data_AF-A0A110B6K1-F1
#
_entry.id   AF-A0A110B6K1-F1
#
_cell.length_a   1.000
_cell.length_b   1.000
_cell.length_c   1.000
_cell.angle_alpha   90.00
_cell.angle_beta   90.00
_cell.angle_gamma   90.00
#
_symmetry.space_group_name_H-M   'P 1'
#
loop_
_entity.id
_entity.type
_entity.pdbx_description
1 polymer ?
#
loop_
_entity_poly.entity_id
_entity_poly.type
_entity_poly.pdbx_seq_one_letter_code
_entity_poly.pdbx_strand_id
1 'polypeptide(L)'
;MRKSFRQNHLKKIWLKLTDEEGHKQYKRQRSHYKITSKLERFVDAGFDTTLDEIMLKVGAAAEINVLHNGNAGDIIYSLPLVKKLHELSGKPVNLVLKINEPLTIGNGYEHPLGSVMLNEKMVASLRPLLAMQSYISDIPVFDQHQIHLDLTLFRKAGFATDKGNIARWNFFTTGITPDLTSPWLNVIPDKNFAECIVLARSSRYNNALVDYSFLSGYKHLVFVGVESEYKEMKKSIPQLKWRQVSDFLELAEIIAGCKLFIGNQSFPYSIAEGLKVKRLLEVFYQIPNVMPEGANGYDFCFQKHFEWLVKKFG
;
A
#
# COMPACT_ATOMS: atom_id res chain seq x y z
N MET A 1 -26.04 9.18 -21.76
CA MET A 1 -27.42 9.06 -21.24
C MET A 1 -27.34 8.52 -19.80
N ARG A 2 -27.40 9.39 -18.78
CA ARG A 2 -27.36 9.02 -17.35
C ARG A 2 -28.69 8.36 -16.95
N LYS A 3 -28.83 7.03 -17.09
CA LYS A 3 -30.02 6.32 -16.59
C LYS A 3 -29.93 6.22 -15.06
N SER A 4 -30.81 6.89 -14.34
CA SER A 4 -30.86 6.82 -12.88
C SER A 4 -31.45 5.47 -12.42
N PHE A 5 -30.69 4.71 -11.63
CA PHE A 5 -31.21 3.53 -10.94
C PHE A 5 -31.91 3.98 -9.66
N ARG A 6 -33.25 3.89 -9.63
CA ARG A 6 -34.03 4.24 -8.43
C ARG A 6 -34.05 3.05 -7.47
N GLN A 7 -33.41 3.20 -6.30
CA GLN A 7 -33.48 2.18 -5.25
C GLN A 7 -34.93 2.03 -4.75
N ASN A 8 -35.48 0.81 -4.80
CA ASN A 8 -36.81 0.50 -4.30
C ASN A 8 -36.75 -0.73 -3.39
N HIS A 9 -37.04 -0.53 -2.11
CA HIS A 9 -36.98 -1.60 -1.10
C HIS A 9 -38.08 -2.66 -1.32
N LEU A 10 -39.28 -2.24 -1.70
CA LEU A 10 -40.40 -3.15 -1.99
C LEU A 10 -40.09 -4.01 -3.22
N LYS A 11 -39.54 -3.43 -4.28
CA LYS A 11 -39.10 -4.17 -5.47
C LYS A 11 -38.05 -5.24 -5.12
N LYS A 12 -37.09 -4.91 -4.24
CA LYS A 12 -36.07 -5.85 -3.78
C LYS A 12 -36.69 -7.04 -3.04
N ILE A 13 -37.59 -6.77 -2.10
CA ILE A 13 -38.26 -7.81 -1.28
C ILE A 13 -39.14 -8.68 -2.16
N TRP A 14 -39.94 -8.07 -3.04
CA TRP A 14 -40.78 -8.78 -3.99
C TRP A 14 -39.96 -9.74 -4.86
N LEU A 15 -38.91 -9.23 -5.55
CA LEU A 15 -38.02 -10.09 -6.35
C LEU A 15 -37.39 -11.20 -5.53
N LYS A 16 -36.97 -10.93 -4.27
CA LYS A 16 -36.40 -11.97 -3.41
C LYS A 16 -37.37 -13.13 -3.15
N LEU A 17 -38.68 -12.87 -3.14
CA LEU A 17 -39.73 -13.85 -2.87
C LEU A 17 -40.32 -14.48 -4.14
N THR A 18 -40.31 -13.77 -5.27
CA THR A 18 -41.02 -14.17 -6.50
C THR A 18 -40.13 -14.49 -7.69
N ASP A 19 -38.89 -14.00 -7.73
CA ASP A 19 -37.98 -14.13 -8.87
C ASP A 19 -36.51 -14.05 -8.43
N GLU A 20 -35.91 -15.23 -8.17
CA GLU A 20 -34.53 -15.34 -7.71
C GLU A 20 -33.53 -14.70 -8.69
N GLU A 21 -33.74 -14.89 -10.00
CA GLU A 21 -32.84 -14.37 -11.03
C GLU A 21 -32.99 -12.85 -11.15
N GLY A 22 -34.21 -12.32 -11.15
CA GLY A 22 -34.47 -10.89 -11.07
C GLY A 22 -33.91 -10.25 -9.80
N HIS A 23 -33.94 -10.94 -8.65
CA HIS A 23 -33.30 -10.48 -7.42
C HIS A 23 -31.76 -10.42 -7.56
N LYS A 24 -31.13 -11.43 -8.18
CA LYS A 24 -29.68 -11.42 -8.49
C LYS A 24 -29.34 -10.26 -9.42
N GLN A 25 -30.12 -10.04 -10.48
CA GLN A 25 -29.93 -8.92 -11.41
C GLN A 25 -30.09 -7.57 -10.71
N TYR A 26 -31.13 -7.40 -9.87
CA TYR A 26 -31.33 -6.17 -9.09
C TYR A 26 -30.15 -5.88 -8.15
N LYS A 27 -29.60 -6.91 -7.48
CA LYS A 27 -28.40 -6.76 -6.66
C LYS A 27 -27.20 -6.29 -7.48
N ARG A 28 -26.97 -6.88 -8.67
CA ARG A 28 -25.88 -6.47 -9.59
C ARG A 28 -26.04 -5.03 -10.05
N GLN A 29 -27.24 -4.65 -10.50
CA GLN A 29 -27.56 -3.27 -10.91
C GLN A 29 -27.35 -2.26 -9.77
N ARG A 30 -27.79 -2.59 -8.55
CA ARG A 30 -27.57 -1.74 -7.37
C ARG A 30 -26.09 -1.57 -7.06
N SER A 31 -25.31 -2.65 -7.14
CA SER A 31 -23.87 -2.61 -6.93
C SER A 31 -23.19 -1.72 -7.96
N HIS A 32 -23.51 -1.92 -9.24
CA HIS A 32 -23.01 -1.10 -10.34
C HIS A 32 -23.37 0.38 -10.16
N TYR A 33 -24.63 0.70 -9.85
CA TYR A 33 -25.05 2.07 -9.58
C TYR A 33 -24.26 2.74 -8.45
N LYS A 34 -23.98 2.03 -7.34
CA LYS A 34 -23.19 2.58 -6.23
C LYS A 34 -21.77 2.96 -6.66
N ILE A 35 -21.15 2.16 -7.53
CA ILE A 35 -19.82 2.42 -8.08
C ILE A 35 -19.89 3.60 -9.05
N THR A 36 -20.80 3.57 -10.02
CA THR A 36 -20.97 4.64 -11.03
C THR A 36 -21.27 5.98 -10.38
N SER A 37 -22.15 6.03 -9.38
CA SER A 37 -22.46 7.28 -8.65
C SER A 37 -21.32 7.80 -7.77
N LYS A 38 -20.34 6.98 -7.38
CA LYS A 38 -19.10 7.47 -6.76
C LYS A 38 -18.18 8.08 -7.81
N LEU A 39 -18.00 7.39 -8.94
CA LEU A 39 -17.20 7.88 -10.07
C LEU A 39 -17.75 9.20 -10.61
N GLU A 40 -19.07 9.29 -10.83
CA GLU A 40 -19.73 10.52 -11.27
C GLU A 40 -19.52 11.67 -10.27
N ARG A 41 -19.68 11.42 -8.96
CA ARG A 41 -19.41 12.44 -7.92
C ARG A 41 -17.95 12.87 -7.88
N PHE A 42 -17.01 11.97 -8.17
CA PHE A 42 -15.61 12.32 -8.24
C PHE A 42 -15.32 13.24 -9.43
N VAL A 43 -15.89 12.93 -10.61
CA VAL A 43 -15.79 13.77 -11.81
C VAL A 43 -16.46 15.13 -11.59
N ASP A 44 -17.70 15.13 -11.08
CA ASP A 44 -18.48 16.36 -10.83
C ASP A 44 -17.84 17.25 -9.75
N ALA A 45 -16.98 16.70 -8.87
CA ALA A 45 -16.25 17.47 -7.87
C ALA A 45 -15.11 18.33 -8.47
N GLY A 46 -14.67 18.04 -9.70
CA GLY A 46 -13.70 18.88 -10.42
C GLY A 46 -12.36 19.05 -9.69
N PHE A 47 -11.81 17.97 -9.13
CA PHE A 47 -10.49 18.06 -8.48
C PHE A 47 -9.41 18.38 -9.51
N ASP A 48 -8.65 19.44 -9.26
CA ASP A 48 -7.44 19.74 -10.03
C ASP A 48 -6.34 18.75 -9.66
N THR A 49 -6.00 17.86 -10.59
CA THR A 49 -5.10 16.74 -10.32
C THR A 49 -4.12 16.46 -11.44
N THR A 50 -4.27 17.09 -12.60
CA THR A 50 -3.31 17.01 -13.69
C THR A 50 -2.07 17.85 -13.37
N LEU A 51 -0.96 17.57 -14.06
CA LEU A 51 0.28 18.33 -13.85
C LEU A 51 0.07 19.82 -14.09
N ASP A 52 -0.61 20.22 -15.18
CA ASP A 52 -0.82 21.62 -15.52
C ASP A 52 -1.64 22.35 -14.45
N GLU A 53 -2.69 21.71 -13.92
CA GLU A 53 -3.51 22.33 -12.87
C GLU A 53 -2.76 22.38 -11.52
N ILE A 54 -1.97 21.36 -11.20
CA ILE A 54 -1.07 21.38 -10.03
C ILE A 54 -0.08 22.54 -10.17
N MET A 55 0.56 22.69 -11.33
CA MET A 55 1.53 23.76 -11.57
C MET A 55 0.88 25.14 -11.56
N LEU A 56 -0.37 25.27 -12.03
CA LEU A 56 -1.17 26.48 -11.90
C LEU A 56 -1.42 26.85 -10.43
N LYS A 57 -1.76 25.87 -9.58
CA LYS A 57 -1.94 26.06 -8.13
C LYS A 57 -0.66 26.42 -7.41
N VAL A 58 0.46 25.82 -7.81
CA VAL A 58 1.79 26.13 -7.28
C VAL A 58 2.14 27.58 -7.62
N GLY A 59 1.87 28.03 -8.85
CA GLY A 59 2.07 29.42 -9.27
C GLY A 59 3.51 29.89 -9.01
N ALA A 60 3.66 30.98 -8.26
CA ALA A 60 4.96 31.54 -7.88
C ALA A 60 5.63 30.82 -6.68
N ALA A 61 4.96 29.84 -6.06
CA ALA A 61 5.54 29.11 -4.93
C ALA A 61 6.80 28.36 -5.35
N ALA A 62 7.79 28.33 -4.46
CA ALA A 62 9.05 27.65 -4.70
C ALA A 62 8.91 26.12 -4.67
N GLU A 63 7.91 25.61 -3.95
CA GLU A 63 7.77 24.20 -3.57
C GLU A 63 6.36 23.65 -3.84
N ILE A 64 6.26 22.32 -3.92
CA ILE A 64 5.01 21.60 -4.11
C ILE A 64 4.67 20.79 -2.86
N ASN A 65 3.68 21.26 -2.12
CA ASN A 65 3.07 20.50 -1.02
C ASN A 65 2.08 19.43 -1.53
N VAL A 66 2.39 18.16 -1.26
CA VAL A 66 1.52 17.01 -1.54
C VAL A 66 1.02 16.39 -0.23
N LEU A 67 -0.29 16.19 -0.09
CA LEU A 67 -0.92 15.70 1.12
C LEU A 67 -1.10 14.18 1.10
N HIS A 68 -0.83 13.51 2.23
CA HIS A 68 -1.24 12.13 2.45
C HIS A 68 -1.77 11.91 3.88
N ASN A 69 -2.77 11.03 4.04
CA ASN A 69 -3.41 10.70 5.33
C ASN A 69 -3.65 9.20 5.59
N GLY A 70 -3.23 8.34 4.66
CA GLY A 70 -3.36 6.89 4.78
C GLY A 70 -2.34 6.26 5.71
N ASN A 71 -2.41 4.92 5.82
CA ASN A 71 -1.45 4.14 6.58
C ASN A 71 -0.05 4.21 5.94
N ALA A 72 0.97 3.80 6.70
CA ALA A 72 2.36 3.83 6.24
C ALA A 72 2.60 3.14 4.89
N GLY A 73 1.93 2.02 4.60
CA GLY A 73 2.05 1.34 3.30
C GLY A 73 1.50 2.18 2.14
N ASP A 74 0.36 2.84 2.33
CA ASP A 74 -0.25 3.72 1.32
C ASP A 74 0.70 4.90 1.02
N ILE A 75 1.37 5.45 2.04
CA ILE A 75 2.38 6.50 1.89
C ILE A 75 3.53 6.00 1.00
N ILE A 76 4.11 4.83 1.31
CA ILE A 76 5.22 4.26 0.53
C ILE A 76 4.82 3.99 -0.93
N TYR A 77 3.61 3.46 -1.16
CA TYR A 77 3.12 3.22 -2.53
C TYR A 77 2.77 4.49 -3.31
N SER A 78 2.64 5.65 -2.63
CA SER A 78 2.44 6.95 -3.29
C SER A 78 3.75 7.58 -3.78
N LEU A 79 4.90 7.14 -3.26
CA LEU A 79 6.21 7.75 -3.55
C LEU A 79 6.65 7.72 -5.02
N PRO A 80 6.32 6.73 -5.86
CA PRO A 80 6.61 6.80 -7.30
C PRO A 80 6.05 8.07 -7.94
N LEU A 81 4.83 8.46 -7.54
CA LEU A 81 4.20 9.68 -8.04
C LEU A 81 4.90 10.93 -7.51
N VAL A 82 5.25 10.96 -6.22
CA VAL A 82 5.99 12.08 -5.61
C VAL A 82 7.33 12.30 -6.32
N LYS A 83 8.08 11.22 -6.55
CA LYS A 83 9.33 11.23 -7.31
C LYS A 83 9.10 11.75 -8.74
N LYS A 84 8.08 11.25 -9.43
CA LYS A 84 7.80 11.68 -10.81
C LYS A 84 7.35 13.14 -10.89
N LEU A 85 6.62 13.62 -9.89
CA LEU A 85 6.21 15.02 -9.79
C LEU A 85 7.42 15.94 -9.60
N HIS A 86 8.38 15.55 -8.75
CA HIS A 86 9.65 16.24 -8.60
C HIS A 86 10.41 16.32 -9.95
N GLU A 87 10.55 15.18 -10.64
CA GLU A 87 11.22 15.11 -11.95
C GLU A 87 10.56 16.01 -13.02
N LEU A 88 9.23 16.00 -13.10
CA LEU A 88 8.49 16.75 -14.13
C LEU A 88 8.42 18.25 -13.84
N SER A 89 8.32 18.63 -12.56
CA SER A 89 8.19 20.03 -12.16
C SER A 89 9.54 20.74 -11.96
N GLY A 90 10.61 20.00 -11.67
CA GLY A 90 11.90 20.55 -11.26
C GLY A 90 11.86 21.29 -9.91
N LYS A 91 10.76 21.20 -9.16
CA LYS A 91 10.57 21.90 -7.88
C LYS A 91 10.79 20.96 -6.68
N PRO A 92 11.25 21.50 -5.53
CA PRO A 92 11.15 20.84 -4.22
C PRO A 92 9.73 20.31 -3.96
N VAL A 93 9.61 19.11 -3.39
CA VAL A 93 8.32 18.49 -3.07
C VAL A 93 8.26 18.16 -1.58
N ASN A 94 7.29 18.73 -0.88
CA ASN A 94 7.05 18.44 0.54
C ASN A 94 5.93 17.42 0.67
N LEU A 95 6.20 16.35 1.42
CA LEU A 95 5.21 15.31 1.72
C LEU A 95 4.50 15.64 3.03
N VAL A 96 3.38 16.36 2.94
CA VAL A 96 2.58 16.81 4.08
C VAL A 96 1.74 15.66 4.64
N LEU A 97 1.94 15.32 5.92
CA LEU A 97 1.26 14.20 6.56
C LEU A 97 0.12 14.67 7.47
N LYS A 98 -1.11 14.27 7.16
CA LYS A 98 -2.27 14.53 8.01
C LYS A 98 -2.51 13.35 8.95
N ILE A 99 -2.39 13.61 10.25
CA ILE A 99 -2.54 12.60 11.31
C ILE A 99 -3.94 12.63 11.93
N ASN A 100 -4.23 11.62 12.74
CA ASN A 100 -5.44 11.49 13.57
C ASN A 100 -6.77 11.42 12.79
N GLU A 101 -6.70 11.13 11.48
CA GLU A 101 -7.89 10.79 10.69
C GLU A 101 -8.49 9.46 11.18
N PRO A 102 -9.81 9.38 11.39
CA PRO A 102 -10.46 8.16 11.84
C PRO A 102 -10.17 6.98 10.92
N LEU A 103 -9.89 5.83 11.53
CA LEU A 103 -9.67 4.58 10.83
C LEU A 103 -10.93 4.18 10.05
N THR A 104 -10.81 4.07 8.73
CA THR A 104 -11.89 3.56 7.86
C THR A 104 -11.76 2.05 7.65
N ILE A 105 -11.81 1.27 8.73
CA ILE A 105 -11.90 -0.21 8.67
C ILE A 105 -13.28 -0.64 9.18
N GLY A 106 -13.82 -1.75 8.66
CA GLY A 106 -15.07 -2.33 9.14
C GLY A 106 -14.99 -2.76 10.62
N ASN A 107 -16.13 -2.72 11.31
CA ASN A 107 -16.23 -3.10 12.73
C ASN A 107 -15.58 -4.48 12.99
N GLY A 108 -14.75 -4.58 14.04
CA GLY A 108 -14.25 -5.86 14.57
C GLY A 108 -12.78 -6.22 14.28
N TYR A 109 -12.01 -5.33 13.63
CA TYR A 109 -10.56 -5.53 13.46
C TYR A 109 -9.75 -4.62 14.38
N GLU A 110 -8.86 -5.20 15.18
CA GLU A 110 -7.84 -4.43 15.90
C GLU A 110 -6.77 -3.96 14.92
N HIS A 111 -6.59 -2.64 14.84
CA HIS A 111 -5.51 -2.03 14.07
C HIS A 111 -4.33 -1.70 15.00
N PRO A 112 -3.07 -1.92 14.61
CA PRO A 112 -1.92 -1.60 15.46
C PRO A 112 -1.84 -0.13 15.91
N LEU A 113 -2.49 0.78 15.18
CA LEU A 113 -2.57 2.21 15.50
C LEU A 113 -3.86 2.61 16.24
N GLY A 114 -4.68 1.65 16.68
CA GLY A 114 -5.95 1.92 17.34
C GLY A 114 -7.00 2.49 16.38
N SER A 115 -7.56 3.66 16.71
CA SER A 115 -8.71 4.25 16.01
C SER A 115 -8.36 5.21 14.87
N VAL A 116 -7.07 5.37 14.53
CA VAL A 116 -6.61 6.35 13.52
C VAL A 116 -5.76 5.69 12.42
N MET A 117 -5.75 6.31 11.24
CA MET A 117 -4.96 5.86 10.07
C MET A 117 -3.46 6.14 10.22
N LEU A 118 -3.10 7.27 10.86
CA LEU A 118 -1.72 7.71 11.05
C LEU A 118 -1.64 8.54 12.34
N ASN A 119 -0.65 8.26 13.19
CA ASN A 119 -0.42 8.99 14.43
C ASN A 119 1.03 9.53 14.49
N GLU A 120 1.32 10.36 15.49
CA GLU A 120 2.63 11.00 15.67
C GLU A 120 3.78 9.99 15.77
N LYS A 121 3.59 8.89 16.51
CA LYS A 121 4.60 7.82 16.62
C LYS A 121 4.94 7.24 15.24
N MET A 122 3.93 7.04 14.39
CA MET A 122 4.13 6.51 13.04
C MET A 122 4.81 7.51 12.11
N VAL A 123 4.48 8.79 12.23
CA VAL A 123 5.20 9.86 11.53
C VAL A 123 6.67 9.90 11.98
N ALA A 124 6.93 9.79 13.29
CA ALA A 124 8.28 9.77 13.84
C ALA A 124 9.10 8.57 13.31
N SER A 125 8.51 7.37 13.24
CA SER A 125 9.17 6.18 12.67
C SER A 125 9.36 6.25 11.15
N LEU A 126 8.47 6.92 10.41
CA LEU A 126 8.58 7.11 8.95
C LEU A 126 9.62 8.17 8.55
N ARG A 127 9.73 9.24 9.35
CA ARG A 127 10.51 10.44 9.00
C ARG A 127 11.96 10.13 8.58
N PRO A 128 12.73 9.27 9.28
CA PRO A 128 14.11 8.95 8.87
C PRO A 128 14.20 8.35 7.47
N LEU A 129 13.29 7.44 7.10
CA LEU A 129 13.27 6.81 5.78
C LEU A 129 12.89 7.80 4.67
N LEU A 130 11.85 8.59 4.92
CA LEU A 130 11.34 9.56 3.94
C LEU A 130 12.35 10.71 3.71
N ALA A 131 13.01 11.19 4.76
CA ALA A 131 13.98 12.29 4.67
C ALA A 131 15.26 11.91 3.90
N MET A 132 15.55 10.60 3.75
CA MET A 132 16.67 10.10 2.96
C MET A 132 16.41 10.16 1.45
N GLN A 133 15.16 10.33 1.02
CA GLN A 133 14.81 10.31 -0.40
C GLN A 133 15.08 11.68 -1.03
N SER A 134 15.98 11.72 -2.02
CA SER A 134 16.44 12.99 -2.64
C SER A 134 15.35 13.82 -3.31
N TYR A 135 14.20 13.21 -3.63
CA TYR A 135 13.05 13.87 -4.26
C TYR A 135 12.02 14.38 -3.23
N ILE A 136 12.27 14.23 -1.93
CA ILE A 136 11.45 14.77 -0.83
C ILE A 136 12.25 15.87 -0.13
N SER A 137 11.67 17.05 -0.03
CA SER A 137 12.33 18.23 0.54
C SER A 137 12.03 18.41 2.02
N ASP A 138 10.76 18.25 2.42
CA ASP A 138 10.35 18.23 3.83
C ASP A 138 9.12 17.32 4.04
N ILE A 139 8.85 16.98 5.31
CA ILE A 139 7.75 16.12 5.77
C ILE A 139 7.01 16.81 6.93
N PRO A 140 6.32 17.93 6.70
CA PRO A 140 5.59 18.60 7.75
C PRO A 140 4.33 17.81 8.15
N VAL A 141 3.94 17.92 9.43
CA VAL A 141 2.59 17.52 9.83
C VAL A 141 1.62 18.60 9.36
N PHE A 142 0.47 18.20 8.82
CA PHE A 142 -0.50 19.13 8.28
C PHE A 142 -0.98 20.12 9.35
N ASP A 143 -0.59 21.38 9.19
CA ASP A 143 -1.06 22.52 9.97
C ASP A 143 -1.42 23.66 9.02
N GLN A 144 -2.63 23.63 8.46
CA GLN A 144 -3.16 24.65 7.52
C GLN A 144 -2.29 24.93 6.27
N HIS A 145 -1.37 24.04 5.90
CA HIS A 145 -0.51 24.22 4.73
C HIS A 145 -1.35 24.31 3.45
N GLN A 146 -0.94 25.16 2.50
CA GLN A 146 -1.50 25.13 1.15
C GLN A 146 -1.15 23.78 0.52
N ILE A 147 -2.17 23.01 0.14
CA ILE A 147 -2.00 21.72 -0.53
C ILE A 147 -2.23 21.89 -2.03
N HIS A 148 -1.27 21.46 -2.83
CA HIS A 148 -1.36 21.51 -4.30
C HIS A 148 -1.92 20.20 -4.87
N LEU A 149 -1.66 19.07 -4.22
CA LEU A 149 -2.17 17.76 -4.61
C LEU A 149 -2.53 16.91 -3.37
N ASP A 150 -3.73 16.33 -3.36
CA ASP A 150 -4.16 15.37 -2.35
C ASP A 150 -4.00 13.93 -2.88
N LEU A 151 -3.01 13.20 -2.36
CA LEU A 151 -2.70 11.82 -2.74
C LEU A 151 -3.67 10.79 -2.13
N THR A 152 -4.74 11.25 -1.48
CA THR A 152 -5.76 10.40 -0.84
C THR A 152 -7.07 10.42 -1.63
N LEU A 153 -7.12 11.20 -2.72
CA LEU A 153 -8.26 11.31 -3.63
C LEU A 153 -8.70 9.97 -4.22
N PHE A 154 -7.81 8.98 -4.32
CA PHE A 154 -8.16 7.63 -4.77
C PHE A 154 -9.28 7.00 -3.91
N ARG A 155 -9.37 7.36 -2.61
CA ARG A 155 -10.43 6.90 -1.71
C ARG A 155 -11.81 7.45 -2.07
N LYS A 156 -11.85 8.59 -2.77
CA LYS A 156 -13.06 9.26 -3.25
C LYS A 156 -13.42 8.86 -4.69
N ALA A 157 -12.44 8.43 -5.48
CA ALA A 157 -12.58 8.11 -6.90
C ALA A 157 -13.59 7.00 -7.21
N GLY A 158 -13.78 6.03 -6.29
CA GLY A 158 -14.83 5.03 -6.40
C GLY A 158 -14.50 3.83 -7.30
N PHE A 159 -13.29 3.75 -7.86
CA PHE A 159 -12.78 2.52 -8.47
C PHE A 159 -12.44 1.46 -7.41
N ALA A 160 -12.26 0.21 -7.86
CA ALA A 160 -11.97 -0.93 -7.00
C ALA A 160 -10.53 -0.86 -6.47
N THR A 161 -10.35 -0.57 -5.18
CA THR A 161 -9.05 -0.56 -4.49
C THR A 161 -8.69 -1.93 -3.88
N ASP A 162 -9.58 -2.92 -3.99
CA ASP A 162 -9.33 -4.30 -3.56
C ASP A 162 -8.67 -5.15 -4.65
N LYS A 163 -8.44 -4.59 -5.85
CA LYS A 163 -7.89 -5.27 -7.01
C LYS A 163 -6.88 -4.39 -7.75
N GLY A 164 -5.98 -5.03 -8.49
CA GLY A 164 -4.99 -4.35 -9.33
C GLY A 164 -3.71 -4.07 -8.55
N ASN A 165 -3.11 -2.90 -8.75
CA ASN A 165 -1.87 -2.53 -8.06
C ASN A 165 -2.05 -1.20 -7.33
N ILE A 166 -1.88 -1.22 -6.01
CA ILE A 166 -1.98 -0.08 -5.09
C ILE A 166 -1.05 1.08 -5.49
N ALA A 167 0.12 0.77 -6.03
CA ALA A 167 1.06 1.79 -6.51
C ALA A 167 0.50 2.63 -7.67
N ARG A 168 -0.56 2.16 -8.34
CA ARG A 168 -1.21 2.84 -9.47
C ARG A 168 -2.43 3.67 -9.07
N TRP A 169 -2.89 3.62 -7.82
CA TRP A 169 -4.13 4.30 -7.43
C TRP A 169 -4.08 5.81 -7.68
N ASN A 170 -2.96 6.45 -7.36
CA ASN A 170 -2.78 7.87 -7.64
C ASN A 170 -2.57 8.19 -9.13
N PHE A 171 -2.27 7.20 -9.97
CA PHE A 171 -2.14 7.41 -11.41
C PHE A 171 -3.53 7.63 -12.01
N PHE A 172 -4.52 6.88 -11.54
CA PHE A 172 -5.90 7.03 -11.98
C PHE A 172 -6.52 8.37 -11.57
N THR A 173 -6.01 9.01 -10.52
CA THR A 173 -6.50 10.31 -10.08
C THR A 173 -5.76 11.48 -10.70
N THR A 174 -4.50 11.31 -11.15
CA THR A 174 -3.65 12.42 -11.65
C THR A 174 -3.29 12.34 -13.13
N GLY A 175 -3.40 11.15 -13.74
CA GLY A 175 -2.90 10.89 -15.10
C GLY A 175 -1.36 10.76 -15.19
N ILE A 176 -0.62 11.01 -14.11
CA ILE A 176 0.84 10.86 -14.08
C ILE A 176 1.17 9.38 -13.87
N THR A 177 1.92 8.78 -14.79
CA THR A 177 2.25 7.34 -14.80
C THR A 177 3.75 7.07 -14.67
N PRO A 178 4.32 7.14 -13.45
CA PRO A 178 5.69 6.72 -13.15
C PRO A 178 5.99 5.28 -13.61
N ASP A 179 7.25 5.03 -13.97
CA ASP A 179 7.76 3.68 -14.14
C ASP A 179 7.88 2.98 -12.77
N LEU A 180 7.05 1.96 -12.56
CA LEU A 180 7.08 1.16 -11.34
C LEU A 180 8.16 0.10 -11.33
N THR A 181 8.88 -0.14 -12.42
CA THR A 181 9.94 -1.16 -12.45
C THR A 181 11.23 -0.68 -11.78
N SER A 182 11.41 0.63 -11.69
CA SER A 182 12.55 1.29 -11.06
C SER A 182 12.35 1.51 -9.54
N PRO A 183 13.43 1.53 -8.72
CA PRO A 183 13.32 1.85 -7.30
C PRO A 183 12.78 3.26 -7.04
N TRP A 184 11.92 3.36 -6.03
CA TRP A 184 11.46 4.64 -5.46
C TRP A 184 11.93 4.84 -4.02
N LEU A 185 12.56 3.86 -3.39
CA LEU A 185 13.28 4.03 -2.14
C LEU A 185 14.78 3.81 -2.36
N ASN A 186 15.60 4.62 -1.71
CA ASN A 186 17.04 4.48 -1.65
C ASN A 186 17.47 4.52 -0.18
N VAL A 187 18.27 3.54 0.23
CA VAL A 187 18.89 3.43 1.56
C VAL A 187 20.26 2.78 1.44
N ILE A 188 21.07 2.87 2.48
CA ILE A 188 22.33 2.13 2.58
C ILE A 188 22.02 0.73 3.11
N PRO A 189 22.33 -0.37 2.39
CA PRO A 189 21.99 -1.71 2.86
C PRO A 189 22.82 -2.12 4.08
N ASP A 190 22.17 -2.73 5.08
CA ASP A 190 22.86 -3.36 6.21
C ASP A 190 23.43 -4.73 5.79
N LYS A 191 24.74 -4.75 5.56
CA LYS A 191 25.47 -5.93 5.07
C LYS A 191 25.48 -7.10 6.07
N ASN A 192 25.13 -6.89 7.34
CA ASN A 192 24.99 -7.99 8.30
C ASN A 192 23.88 -8.97 7.92
N PHE A 193 22.94 -8.54 7.06
CA PHE A 193 21.82 -9.35 6.59
C PHE A 193 22.05 -9.97 5.20
N ALA A 194 23.24 -9.84 4.62
CA ALA A 194 23.54 -10.31 3.24
C ALA A 194 23.19 -11.77 2.97
N GLU A 195 23.30 -12.64 3.99
CA GLU A 195 22.97 -14.07 3.91
C GLU A 195 21.60 -14.42 4.49
N CYS A 196 20.84 -13.42 4.98
CA CYS A 196 19.56 -13.63 5.65
C CYS A 196 18.39 -13.70 4.69
N ILE A 197 17.48 -14.64 4.96
CA ILE A 197 16.09 -14.55 4.47
C ILE A 197 15.31 -13.76 5.53
N VAL A 198 14.81 -12.59 5.13
CA VAL A 198 14.03 -11.71 6.00
C VAL A 198 12.54 -11.95 5.76
N LEU A 199 11.82 -12.25 6.83
CA LEU A 199 10.39 -12.56 6.82
C LEU A 199 9.60 -11.43 7.47
N ALA A 200 8.46 -11.08 6.87
CA ALA A 200 7.44 -10.25 7.51
C ALA A 200 6.06 -10.73 7.07
N ARG A 201 5.25 -11.22 8.01
CA ARG A 201 3.91 -11.75 7.70
C ARG A 201 2.89 -11.18 8.65
N SER A 202 2.07 -10.27 8.15
CA SER A 202 1.08 -9.61 8.98
C SER A 202 -0.08 -10.54 9.35
N SER A 203 -0.81 -10.25 10.43
CA SER A 203 -2.02 -11.03 10.79
C SER A 203 -3.17 -10.90 9.77
N ARG A 204 -3.12 -9.88 8.90
CA ARG A 204 -4.06 -9.65 7.80
C ARG A 204 -3.49 -10.19 6.49
N TYR A 205 -4.37 -10.47 5.53
CA TYR A 205 -3.97 -10.90 4.18
C TYR A 205 -3.11 -12.19 4.19
N ASN A 206 -3.43 -13.11 5.10
CA ASN A 206 -2.81 -14.44 5.13
C ASN A 206 -3.50 -15.35 4.13
N ASN A 207 -2.70 -16.11 3.37
CA ASN A 207 -3.18 -17.13 2.48
C ASN A 207 -3.22 -18.48 3.21
N ALA A 208 -4.44 -19.00 3.44
CA ALA A 208 -4.67 -20.28 4.11
C ALA A 208 -4.10 -21.50 3.35
N LEU A 209 -3.71 -21.34 2.08
CA LEU A 209 -3.11 -22.38 1.25
C LEU A 209 -1.57 -22.44 1.35
N VAL A 210 -0.96 -21.56 2.16
CA VAL A 210 0.48 -21.39 2.27
C VAL A 210 0.95 -21.73 3.68
N ASP A 211 1.92 -22.64 3.76
CA ASP A 211 2.64 -23.02 4.97
C ASP A 211 4.11 -22.59 4.89
N TYR A 212 4.57 -21.90 5.93
CA TYR A 212 5.95 -21.43 6.07
C TYR A 212 6.85 -22.44 6.80
N SER A 213 6.31 -23.54 7.34
CA SER A 213 7.06 -24.49 8.19
C SER A 213 8.28 -25.09 7.49
N PHE A 214 8.24 -25.30 6.16
CA PHE A 214 9.37 -25.82 5.38
C PHE A 214 10.60 -24.90 5.42
N LEU A 215 10.42 -23.60 5.72
CA LEU A 215 11.53 -22.68 5.92
C LEU A 215 12.41 -23.11 7.11
N SER A 216 11.91 -23.96 8.01
CA SER A 216 12.72 -24.54 9.08
C SER A 216 13.96 -25.30 8.57
N GLY A 217 14.01 -25.68 7.28
CA GLY A 217 15.21 -26.25 6.65
C GLY A 217 16.29 -25.23 6.27
N TYR A 218 16.02 -23.92 6.37
CA TYR A 218 16.92 -22.84 5.98
C TYR A 218 17.62 -22.22 7.20
N LYS A 219 18.82 -21.69 6.96
CA LYS A 219 19.63 -20.96 7.96
C LYS A 219 19.41 -19.46 7.82
N HIS A 220 19.84 -18.69 8.83
CA HIS A 220 19.85 -17.22 8.81
C HIS A 220 18.46 -16.58 8.59
N LEU A 221 17.42 -17.15 9.21
CA LEU A 221 16.06 -16.61 9.16
C LEU A 221 15.87 -15.50 10.18
N VAL A 222 15.44 -14.34 9.70
CA VAL A 222 15.15 -13.17 10.52
C VAL A 222 13.71 -12.73 10.28
N PHE A 223 12.97 -12.44 11.35
CA PHE A 223 11.65 -11.83 11.27
C PHE A 223 11.73 -10.35 11.61
N VAL A 224 11.07 -9.51 10.81
CA VAL A 224 10.82 -8.09 11.09
C VAL A 224 9.31 -7.85 11.13
N GLY A 225 8.86 -7.03 12.08
CA GLY A 225 7.44 -6.81 12.34
C GLY A 225 7.15 -6.75 13.84
N VAL A 226 5.86 -6.81 14.19
CA VAL A 226 5.45 -6.73 15.60
C VAL A 226 5.64 -8.07 16.32
N GLU A 227 5.76 -8.01 17.65
CA GLU A 227 6.07 -9.19 18.47
C GLU A 227 5.01 -10.30 18.35
N SER A 228 3.73 -9.95 18.25
CA SER A 228 2.64 -10.92 18.12
C SER A 228 2.73 -11.74 16.84
N GLU A 229 3.05 -11.08 15.72
CA GLU A 229 3.23 -11.73 14.40
C GLU A 229 4.49 -12.62 14.38
N TYR A 230 5.57 -12.16 15.03
CA TYR A 230 6.77 -12.98 15.24
C TYR A 230 6.46 -14.24 16.06
N LYS A 231 5.76 -14.09 17.19
CA LYS A 231 5.40 -15.21 18.07
C LYS A 231 4.55 -16.25 17.34
N GLU A 232 3.64 -15.81 16.46
CA GLU A 232 2.86 -16.73 15.62
C GLU A 232 3.75 -17.48 14.62
N MET A 233 4.58 -16.76 13.87
CA MET A 233 5.50 -17.36 12.88
C MET A 233 6.50 -18.33 13.52
N LYS A 234 6.97 -18.03 14.73
CA LYS A 234 7.92 -18.88 15.46
C LYS A 234 7.35 -20.26 15.81
N LYS A 235 6.03 -20.42 15.88
CA LYS A 235 5.40 -21.75 16.09
C LYS A 235 5.71 -22.69 14.92
N SER A 236 5.73 -22.18 13.70
CA SER A 236 6.06 -22.94 12.49
C SER A 236 7.56 -22.99 12.19
N ILE A 237 8.32 -22.01 12.68
CA ILE A 237 9.77 -21.89 12.45
C ILE A 237 10.49 -21.65 13.80
N PRO A 238 10.79 -22.70 14.57
CA PRO A 238 11.31 -22.56 15.94
C PRO A 238 12.63 -21.78 16.06
N GLN A 239 13.50 -21.85 15.05
CA GLN A 239 14.79 -21.13 15.03
C GLN A 239 14.70 -19.67 14.56
N LEU A 240 13.50 -19.18 14.22
CA LEU A 240 13.31 -17.81 13.72
C LEU A 240 13.79 -16.79 14.77
N LYS A 241 14.63 -15.86 14.33
CA LYS A 241 15.13 -14.77 15.17
C LYS A 241 14.32 -13.51 14.92
N TRP A 242 13.84 -12.85 15.97
CA TRP A 242 13.19 -11.56 15.83
C TRP A 242 14.22 -10.43 15.80
N ARG A 243 14.09 -9.55 14.81
CA ARG A 243 14.80 -8.27 14.76
C ARG A 243 13.80 -7.16 14.97
N GLN A 244 13.74 -6.66 16.20
CA GLN A 244 13.04 -5.43 16.50
C GLN A 244 13.83 -4.25 15.94
N VAL A 245 13.12 -3.36 15.25
CA VAL A 245 13.66 -2.12 14.69
C VAL A 245 13.21 -0.91 15.51
N SER A 246 14.02 0.13 15.51
CA SER A 246 13.81 1.41 16.19
C SER A 246 12.96 2.37 15.34
N ASP A 247 13.17 2.37 14.03
CA ASP A 247 12.40 3.14 13.05
C ASP A 247 12.29 2.40 11.70
N PHE A 248 11.67 3.05 10.71
CA PHE A 248 11.49 2.45 9.39
C PHE A 248 12.66 2.65 8.43
N LEU A 249 13.65 3.48 8.77
CA LEU A 249 14.92 3.51 8.05
C LEU A 249 15.69 2.22 8.35
N GLU A 250 15.86 1.87 9.63
CA GLU A 250 16.53 0.62 10.03
C GLU A 250 15.84 -0.61 9.39
N LEU A 251 14.50 -0.63 9.36
CA LEU A 251 13.74 -1.67 8.66
C LEU A 251 14.10 -1.74 7.16
N ALA A 252 14.19 -0.60 6.49
CA ALA A 252 14.52 -0.54 5.09
C ALA A 252 15.97 -0.95 4.82
N GLU A 253 16.93 -0.58 5.68
CA GLU A 253 18.34 -0.98 5.56
C GLU A 253 18.51 -2.50 5.71
N ILE A 254 17.80 -3.12 6.65
CA ILE A 254 17.75 -4.59 6.83
C ILE A 254 17.19 -5.27 5.57
N ILE A 255 16.07 -4.76 5.05
CA ILE A 255 15.43 -5.31 3.83
C ILE A 255 16.34 -5.12 2.62
N ALA A 256 16.96 -3.95 2.46
CA ALA A 256 17.91 -3.65 1.39
C ALA A 256 19.14 -4.55 1.42
N GLY A 257 19.60 -4.92 2.62
CA GLY A 257 20.76 -5.78 2.82
C GLY A 257 20.48 -7.27 2.73
N CYS A 258 19.22 -7.73 2.66
CA CYS A 258 18.90 -9.15 2.74
C CYS A 258 19.12 -9.94 1.44
N LYS A 259 19.32 -11.25 1.57
CA LYS A 259 19.43 -12.18 0.43
C LYS A 259 18.10 -12.33 -0.33
N LEU A 260 17.03 -12.39 0.44
CA LEU A 260 15.65 -12.60 0.00
C LEU A 260 14.69 -12.05 1.06
N PHE A 261 13.76 -11.19 0.65
CA PHE A 261 12.62 -10.78 1.47
C PHE A 261 11.39 -11.63 1.15
N ILE A 262 10.62 -12.04 2.16
CA ILE A 262 9.35 -12.76 1.98
C ILE A 262 8.29 -12.11 2.86
N GLY A 263 7.16 -11.73 2.28
CA GLY A 263 6.04 -11.24 3.07
C GLY A 263 4.72 -11.22 2.34
N ASN A 264 3.65 -10.98 3.10
CA ASN A 264 2.31 -10.76 2.56
C ASN A 264 2.05 -9.26 2.36
N GLN A 265 0.83 -8.90 1.93
CA GLN A 265 0.39 -7.53 1.65
C GLN A 265 0.39 -6.64 2.90
N SER A 266 1.59 -6.20 3.29
CA SER A 266 1.90 -5.55 4.55
C SER A 266 2.83 -4.37 4.34
N PHE A 267 3.02 -3.56 5.38
CA PHE A 267 3.91 -2.41 5.33
C PHE A 267 5.37 -2.79 5.01
N PRO A 268 5.99 -3.81 5.65
CA PRO A 268 7.34 -4.24 5.26
C PRO A 268 7.45 -4.64 3.78
N TYR A 269 6.43 -5.27 3.21
CA TYR A 269 6.43 -5.60 1.78
C TYR A 269 6.42 -4.33 0.90
N SER A 270 5.71 -3.26 1.30
CA SER A 270 5.76 -1.98 0.56
C SER A 270 7.16 -1.38 0.49
N ILE A 271 7.97 -1.55 1.53
CA ILE A 271 9.38 -1.14 1.55
C ILE A 271 10.20 -2.02 0.61
N ALA A 272 10.07 -3.34 0.71
CA ALA A 272 10.77 -4.26 -0.20
C ALA A 272 10.44 -3.98 -1.67
N GLU A 273 9.17 -3.69 -1.96
CA GLU A 273 8.69 -3.28 -3.28
C GLU A 273 9.31 -1.98 -3.76
N GLY A 274 9.43 -0.98 -2.88
CA GLY A 274 10.04 0.31 -3.23
C GLY A 274 11.54 0.27 -3.43
N LEU A 275 12.24 -0.63 -2.73
CA LEU A 275 13.68 -0.85 -2.87
C LEU A 275 14.05 -1.73 -4.08
N LYS A 276 13.08 -2.48 -4.63
CA LYS A 276 13.29 -3.48 -5.70
C LYS A 276 14.31 -4.57 -5.35
N VAL A 277 14.41 -4.90 -4.07
CA VAL A 277 15.18 -6.06 -3.60
C VAL A 277 14.57 -7.35 -4.15
N LYS A 278 15.31 -8.45 -4.01
CA LYS A 278 14.75 -9.78 -4.26
C LYS A 278 13.68 -10.09 -3.23
N ARG A 279 12.43 -10.20 -3.68
CA ARG A 279 11.26 -10.25 -2.80
C ARG A 279 10.19 -11.19 -3.33
N LEU A 280 9.56 -11.92 -2.42
CA LEU A 280 8.43 -12.80 -2.70
C LEU A 280 7.18 -12.28 -1.98
N LEU A 281 6.09 -12.08 -2.73
CA LEU A 281 4.79 -11.71 -2.21
C LEU A 281 3.92 -12.97 -2.00
N GLU A 282 3.54 -13.21 -0.75
CA GLU A 282 2.38 -14.06 -0.45
C GLU A 282 1.11 -13.29 -0.81
N VAL A 283 0.43 -13.72 -1.87
CA VAL A 283 -0.78 -13.04 -2.35
C VAL A 283 -1.99 -13.52 -1.57
N PHE A 284 -2.75 -12.56 -1.03
CA PHE A 284 -4.09 -12.81 -0.53
C PHE A 284 -5.09 -12.71 -1.68
N TYR A 285 -5.43 -13.88 -2.24
CA TYR A 285 -6.22 -14.01 -3.45
C TYR A 285 -7.60 -13.33 -3.44
N GLN A 286 -8.16 -13.01 -2.27
CA GLN A 286 -9.44 -12.31 -2.18
C GLN A 286 -9.32 -10.79 -2.40
N ILE A 287 -8.15 -10.21 -2.12
CA ILE A 287 -7.86 -8.77 -2.28
C ILE A 287 -6.50 -8.63 -2.98
N PRO A 288 -6.36 -9.05 -4.25
CA PRO A 288 -5.09 -9.01 -4.97
C PRO A 288 -4.80 -7.58 -5.47
N ASN A 289 -4.46 -6.69 -4.54
CA ASN A 289 -4.22 -5.26 -4.80
C ASN A 289 -2.75 -4.83 -4.69
N VAL A 290 -1.83 -5.77 -4.47
CA VAL A 290 -0.39 -5.54 -4.51
C VAL A 290 0.18 -6.46 -5.57
N MET A 291 0.97 -5.90 -6.48
CA MET A 291 1.62 -6.64 -7.55
C MET A 291 3.11 -6.27 -7.56
N PRO A 292 4.04 -7.24 -7.50
CA PRO A 292 5.45 -6.94 -7.62
C PRO A 292 5.78 -6.40 -9.02
N GLU A 293 6.49 -5.28 -9.10
CA GLU A 293 6.87 -4.66 -10.38
C GLU A 293 8.39 -4.65 -10.57
N GLY A 294 8.84 -4.85 -11.80
CA GLY A 294 10.26 -4.83 -12.17
C GLY A 294 11.03 -6.09 -11.77
N ALA A 295 12.36 -6.00 -11.85
CA ALA A 295 13.23 -7.14 -11.59
C ALA A 295 13.13 -7.61 -10.13
N ASN A 296 13.45 -8.89 -9.92
CA ASN A 296 13.57 -9.54 -8.61
C ASN A 296 12.28 -9.56 -7.76
N GLY A 297 11.14 -9.12 -8.30
CA GLY A 297 9.83 -9.27 -7.68
C GLY A 297 9.12 -10.52 -8.18
N TYR A 298 8.64 -11.34 -7.25
CA TYR A 298 7.86 -12.54 -7.57
C TYR A 298 6.69 -12.64 -6.61
N ASP A 299 5.62 -13.33 -7.01
CA ASP A 299 4.46 -13.58 -6.19
C ASP A 299 4.04 -15.05 -6.22
N PHE A 300 3.29 -15.48 -5.21
CA PHE A 300 2.77 -16.84 -5.13
C PHE A 300 1.44 -16.91 -4.39
N CYS A 301 0.59 -17.81 -4.87
CA CYS A 301 -0.68 -18.19 -4.21
C CYS A 301 -0.67 -19.63 -3.67
N PHE A 302 0.25 -20.47 -4.14
CA PHE A 302 0.24 -21.92 -3.90
C PHE A 302 1.57 -22.39 -3.34
N GLN A 303 1.51 -23.34 -2.40
CA GLN A 303 2.66 -23.88 -1.68
C GLN A 303 3.81 -24.34 -2.60
N LYS A 304 3.49 -25.11 -3.65
CA LYS A 304 4.51 -25.63 -4.58
C LYS A 304 5.32 -24.51 -5.26
N HIS A 305 4.69 -23.39 -5.58
CA HIS A 305 5.37 -22.25 -6.17
C HIS A 305 6.21 -21.52 -5.13
N PHE A 306 5.70 -21.39 -3.90
CA PHE A 306 6.44 -20.79 -2.80
C PHE A 306 7.76 -21.52 -2.53
N GLU A 307 7.70 -22.84 -2.33
CA GLU A 307 8.89 -23.67 -2.08
C GLU A 307 9.90 -23.62 -3.23
N TRP A 308 9.40 -23.66 -4.47
CA TRP A 308 10.25 -23.55 -5.66
C TRP A 308 10.96 -22.20 -5.74
N LEU A 309 10.24 -21.10 -5.50
CA LEU A 309 10.81 -19.75 -5.51
C LEU A 309 11.86 -19.60 -4.41
N VAL A 310 11.59 -20.06 -3.19
CA VAL A 310 12.57 -20.01 -2.08
C VAL A 310 13.79 -20.86 -2.41
N LYS A 311 13.62 -22.08 -2.95
CA LYS A 311 14.77 -22.92 -3.37
C LYS A 311 15.62 -22.23 -4.44
N LYS A 312 15.00 -21.48 -5.35
CA LYS A 312 15.69 -20.81 -6.45
C LYS A 312 16.43 -19.55 -6.01
N PHE A 313 15.92 -18.85 -5.01
CA PHE A 313 16.31 -17.47 -4.71
C PHE A 313 16.83 -17.22 -3.30
N GLY A 314 16.49 -18.10 -2.35
CA GLY A 314 16.87 -18.06 -0.94
C GLY A 314 18.18 -18.74 -0.64
#